data_AF-A0A5B8NKJ7-F1
#
_entry.id   AF-A0A5B8NKJ7-F1
#
_cell.length_a   1.000
_cell.length_b   1.000
_cell.length_c   1.000
_cell.angle_alpha   90.00
_cell.angle_beta   90.00
_cell.angle_gamma   90.00
#
_symmetry.space_group_name_H-M   'P 1'
#
loop_
_entity.id
_entity.type
_entity.pdbx_description
1 polymer ?
#
loop_
_entity_poly.entity_id
_entity_poly.type
_entity_poly.pdbx_seq_one_letter_code
_entity_poly.pdbx_strand_id
1 'polypeptide(L)'
;MNKQFFTSREAAQITGCSLRQLQYWREKEVVVPTIAGTGTGRSVYYSYSELVELKLMESWLAIGFSFDRSRMLLDKLRFYKDKFDYLNPETTDRVMFYWNPDWERLLLDPFERDRAIECLDQGLAVIPLWFDQIHHQLRLKLKYS
;
A
#
# COMPACT_ATOMS: atom_id res chain seq x y z
N MET A 1 10.86 -22.16 2.94
CA MET A 1 11.43 -21.25 3.97
C MET A 1 10.57 -20.01 4.03
N ASN A 2 9.88 -19.77 5.16
CA ASN A 2 9.07 -18.56 5.33
C ASN A 2 10.03 -17.41 5.69
N LYS A 3 10.60 -16.75 4.68
CA LYS A 3 11.56 -15.67 4.88
C LYS A 3 10.83 -14.48 5.54
N GLN A 4 11.26 -14.14 6.75
CA GLN A 4 10.58 -13.14 7.58
C GLN A 4 10.93 -11.69 7.20
N PHE A 5 12.10 -11.49 6.58
CA PHE A 5 12.65 -10.17 6.29
C PHE A 5 13.35 -10.11 4.93
N PHE A 6 13.24 -8.97 4.24
CA PHE A 6 13.69 -8.75 2.87
C PHE A 6 14.66 -7.57 2.79
N THR A 7 15.82 -7.75 2.15
CA THR A 7 16.77 -6.64 1.93
C THR A 7 16.14 -5.55 1.07
N SER A 8 16.73 -4.35 1.05
CA SER A 8 16.26 -3.27 0.15
C SER A 8 16.23 -3.69 -1.33
N ARG A 9 17.16 -4.54 -1.79
CA ARG A 9 17.17 -5.03 -3.18
C ARG A 9 16.00 -5.99 -3.44
N GLU A 10 15.75 -6.90 -2.52
CA GLU A 10 14.64 -7.85 -2.61
C GLU A 10 13.30 -7.11 -2.54
N ALA A 11 13.14 -6.20 -1.59
CA ALA A 11 11.95 -5.37 -1.48
C ALA A 11 11.67 -4.58 -2.77
N ALA A 12 12.70 -3.98 -3.37
CA ALA A 12 12.58 -3.29 -4.66
C ALA A 12 12.12 -4.25 -5.77
N GLN A 13 12.76 -5.41 -5.90
CA GLN A 13 12.42 -6.41 -6.92
C GLN A 13 11.00 -6.98 -6.75
N ILE A 14 10.57 -7.24 -5.51
CA ILE A 14 9.28 -7.83 -5.19
C ILE A 14 8.15 -6.83 -5.41
N THR A 15 8.33 -5.58 -4.97
CA THR A 15 7.27 -4.56 -5.00
C THR A 15 7.20 -3.80 -6.32
N GLY A 16 8.29 -3.79 -7.10
CA GLY A 16 8.43 -2.95 -8.29
C GLY A 16 8.99 -1.55 -7.98
N CYS A 17 9.23 -1.22 -6.71
CA CYS A 17 9.85 0.05 -6.33
C CYS A 17 11.30 0.13 -6.82
N SER A 18 11.74 1.32 -7.20
CA SER A 18 13.18 1.63 -7.33
C SER A 18 13.84 1.72 -5.95
N LEU A 19 15.15 1.43 -5.88
CA LEU A 19 15.94 1.62 -4.64
C LEU A 19 15.87 3.06 -4.13
N ARG A 20 15.76 4.04 -5.04
CA ARG A 20 15.65 5.46 -4.67
C ARG A 20 14.29 5.79 -4.06
N GLN A 21 13.20 5.18 -4.53
CA GLN A 21 11.90 5.29 -3.86
C GLN A 21 11.97 4.73 -2.43
N LEU A 22 12.55 3.54 -2.25
CA LEU A 22 12.70 2.95 -0.90
C LEU A 22 13.50 3.83 0.04
N GLN A 23 14.61 4.40 -0.44
CA GLN A 23 15.41 5.33 0.34
C GLN A 23 14.63 6.60 0.68
N TYR A 24 14.03 7.24 -0.31
CA TYR A 24 13.27 8.48 -0.13
C TYR A 24 12.09 8.30 0.83
N TRP A 25 11.34 7.20 0.71
CA TRP A 25 10.20 6.92 1.58
C TRP A 25 10.61 6.60 3.00
N ARG A 26 11.79 6.03 3.21
CA ARG A 26 12.37 5.86 4.56
C ARG A 26 12.76 7.20 5.17
N GLU A 27 13.44 8.06 4.42
CA GLU A 27 13.85 9.40 4.87
C GLU A 27 12.64 10.30 5.16
N LYS A 28 11.51 10.09 4.50
CA LYS A 28 10.24 10.80 4.72
C LYS A 28 9.29 10.11 5.69
N GLU A 29 9.73 9.01 6.31
CA GLU A 29 8.96 8.20 7.25
C GLU A 29 7.60 7.73 6.69
N VAL A 30 7.53 7.50 5.38
CA VAL A 30 6.33 7.00 4.72
C VAL A 30 6.19 5.50 4.93
N VAL A 31 7.25 4.74 4.63
CA VAL A 31 7.34 3.32 4.99
C VAL A 31 8.69 3.11 5.67
N VAL A 32 8.63 2.80 6.97
CA VAL A 32 9.81 2.61 7.80
C VAL A 32 10.09 1.10 7.90
N PRO A 33 11.29 0.64 7.52
CA PRO A 33 11.66 -0.77 7.60
C PRO A 33 11.74 -1.24 9.05
N THR A 34 11.29 -2.47 9.33
CA THR A 34 11.30 -3.06 10.68
C THR A 34 12.71 -3.10 11.26
N ILE A 35 13.72 -3.38 10.41
CA ILE A 35 15.12 -3.37 10.80
C ILE A 35 15.83 -2.26 10.02
N ALA A 36 16.10 -1.16 10.72
CA ALA A 36 16.88 -0.03 10.23
C ALA A 36 18.19 0.07 11.00
N GLY A 37 19.30 -0.27 10.35
CA GLY A 37 20.62 0.01 10.89
C GLY A 37 21.00 1.49 10.78
N THR A 38 21.59 2.08 11.83
CA THR A 38 22.22 3.41 11.76
C THR A 38 23.74 3.26 11.57
N GLY A 39 24.33 3.97 10.58
CA GLY A 39 25.78 3.96 10.31
C GLY A 39 26.23 3.11 9.12
N THR A 40 27.51 3.24 8.73
CA THR A 40 28.11 2.54 7.58
C THR A 40 28.17 1.03 7.79
N GLY A 41 27.54 0.26 6.90
CA GLY A 41 27.63 -1.21 6.85
C GLY A 41 26.49 -1.97 7.53
N ARG A 42 25.46 -1.31 8.09
CA ARG A 42 24.29 -2.01 8.64
C ARG A 42 23.19 -2.18 7.60
N SER A 43 22.65 -3.39 7.54
CA SER A 43 21.64 -3.81 6.57
C SER A 43 20.24 -3.31 6.93
N VAL A 44 19.46 -2.96 5.91
CA VAL A 44 18.06 -2.57 6.03
C VAL A 44 17.18 -3.70 5.56
N TYR A 45 16.21 -4.08 6.39
CA TYR A 45 15.28 -5.15 6.07
C TYR A 45 13.82 -4.75 6.28
N TYR A 46 13.00 -5.17 5.31
CA TYR A 46 11.57 -4.96 5.28
C TYR A 46 10.84 -6.23 5.70
N SER A 47 9.75 -6.10 6.47
CA SER A 47 8.79 -7.19 6.73
C SER A 47 7.83 -7.37 5.55
N TYR A 48 7.04 -8.45 5.54
CA TYR A 48 6.00 -8.64 4.53
C TYR A 48 4.97 -7.50 4.55
N SER A 49 4.55 -7.06 5.74
CA SER A 49 3.60 -5.95 5.89
C SER A 49 4.11 -4.67 5.23
N GLU A 50 5.41 -4.39 5.37
CA GLU A 50 6.02 -3.24 4.70
C GLU A 50 6.11 -3.44 3.19
N LEU A 51 6.29 -4.66 2.68
CA LEU A 51 6.18 -4.93 1.24
C LEU A 51 4.77 -4.62 0.70
N VAL A 52 3.71 -4.89 1.47
CA VAL A 52 2.33 -4.54 1.11
C VAL A 52 2.19 -3.03 0.99
N GLU A 53 2.62 -2.27 1.99
CA GLU A 53 2.55 -0.81 1.96
C GLU A 53 3.39 -0.18 0.85
N LEU A 54 4.61 -0.71 0.61
CA LEU A 54 5.45 -0.31 -0.53
C LEU A 54 4.73 -0.57 -1.85
N LYS A 55 4.09 -1.74 -2.00
CA LYS A 55 3.37 -2.08 -3.23
C LYS A 55 2.15 -1.21 -3.45
N LEU A 56 1.42 -0.85 -2.39
CA LEU A 56 0.29 0.09 -2.46
C LEU A 56 0.75 1.48 -2.94
N MET A 57 1.82 2.01 -2.33
CA MET A 57 2.42 3.28 -2.74
C MET A 57 2.89 3.26 -4.19
N GLU A 58 3.58 2.20 -4.60
CA GLU A 58 4.05 2.02 -5.98
C GLU A 58 2.87 1.97 -6.96
N SER A 59 1.82 1.20 -6.65
CA SER A 59 0.67 1.03 -7.53
C SER A 59 -0.08 2.34 -7.74
N TRP A 60 -0.29 3.13 -6.70
CA TRP A 60 -0.93 4.44 -6.83
C TRP A 60 -0.09 5.45 -7.62
N LEU A 61 1.22 5.47 -7.40
CA LEU A 61 2.12 6.32 -8.18
C LEU A 61 2.15 5.91 -9.66
N ALA A 62 2.14 4.59 -9.94
CA ALA A 62 2.18 4.06 -11.30
C ALA A 62 0.94 4.44 -12.12
N ILE A 63 -0.24 4.56 -11.49
CA ILE A 63 -1.47 5.03 -12.13
C ILE A 63 -1.61 6.56 -12.17
N GLY A 64 -0.58 7.30 -11.74
CA GLY A 64 -0.49 8.75 -11.88
C GLY A 64 -0.91 9.56 -10.66
N PHE A 65 -1.08 8.95 -9.48
CA PHE A 65 -1.30 9.75 -8.27
C PHE A 65 -0.02 10.49 -7.88
N SER A 66 -0.18 11.71 -7.36
CA SER A 66 0.92 12.44 -6.73
C SER A 66 1.39 11.73 -5.46
N PHE A 67 2.64 11.93 -5.07
CA PHE A 67 3.20 11.41 -3.82
C PHE A 67 2.36 11.73 -2.58
N ASP A 68 1.93 12.99 -2.42
CA ASP A 68 1.15 13.41 -1.25
C ASP A 68 -0.21 12.71 -1.19
N ARG A 69 -0.88 12.56 -2.34
CA ARG A 69 -2.13 11.79 -2.45
C ARG A 69 -1.94 10.31 -2.11
N SER A 70 -0.89 9.66 -2.63
CA SER A 70 -0.59 8.27 -2.30
C SER A 70 -0.28 8.09 -0.81
N ARG A 71 0.48 9.01 -0.22
CA ARG A 71 0.76 9.02 1.22
C ARG A 71 -0.52 9.17 2.03
N MET A 72 -1.39 10.11 1.66
CA MET A 72 -2.69 10.30 2.31
C MET A 72 -3.56 9.04 2.27
N LEU A 73 -3.58 8.33 1.13
CA LEU A 73 -4.31 7.06 1.01
C LEU A 73 -3.73 5.98 1.93
N LEU A 74 -2.40 5.86 1.99
CA LEU A 74 -1.73 4.92 2.89
C LEU A 74 -2.05 5.22 4.36
N ASP A 75 -1.97 6.49 4.75
CA ASP A 75 -2.27 6.92 6.12
C ASP A 75 -3.74 6.64 6.48
N LYS A 76 -4.66 6.78 5.52
CA LYS A 76 -6.06 6.37 5.71
C LYS A 76 -6.21 4.85 5.87
N LEU A 77 -5.52 4.01 5.10
CA LEU A 77 -5.53 2.55 5.32
C LEU A 77 -5.05 2.21 6.72
N ARG A 78 -3.94 2.81 7.16
CA ARG A 78 -3.39 2.61 8.51
C ARG A 78 -4.36 3.02 9.61
N PHE A 79 -5.08 4.12 9.41
CA PHE A 79 -6.12 4.56 10.34
C PHE A 79 -7.26 3.53 10.46
N TYR A 80 -7.62 2.85 9.36
CA TYR A 80 -8.69 1.85 9.33
C TYR A 80 -8.18 0.40 9.51
N LYS A 81 -6.92 0.18 9.91
CA LYS A 81 -6.32 -1.16 10.02
C LYS A 81 -7.11 -2.13 10.91
N ASP A 82 -7.81 -1.61 11.91
CA ASP A 82 -8.61 -2.43 12.85
C ASP A 82 -9.96 -2.84 12.23
N LYS A 83 -10.41 -2.13 11.17
CA LYS A 83 -11.63 -2.44 10.39
C LYS A 83 -11.31 -3.30 9.16
N PHE A 84 -10.15 -3.09 8.54
CA PHE A 84 -9.72 -3.81 7.34
C PHE A 84 -8.31 -4.37 7.55
N ASP A 85 -8.20 -5.69 7.59
CA ASP A 85 -6.93 -6.39 7.76
C ASP A 85 -6.19 -6.53 6.43
N TYR A 86 -5.83 -5.39 5.84
CA TYR A 86 -5.17 -5.32 4.54
C TYR A 86 -3.71 -5.83 4.55
N LEU A 87 -3.17 -6.16 5.71
CA LEU A 87 -1.83 -6.72 5.87
C LEU A 87 -1.85 -8.25 5.90
N ASN A 88 -3.02 -8.87 6.12
CA ASN A 88 -3.19 -10.32 6.14
C ASN A 88 -3.18 -10.88 4.70
N PRO A 89 -2.20 -11.74 4.33
CA PRO A 89 -2.08 -12.29 2.99
C PRO A 89 -3.28 -13.09 2.48
N GLU A 90 -4.14 -13.55 3.39
CA GLU A 90 -5.34 -14.33 3.08
C GLU A 90 -6.62 -13.49 3.10
N THR A 91 -6.51 -12.17 3.30
CA THR A 91 -7.68 -11.30 3.19
C THR A 91 -8.28 -11.33 1.78
N THR A 92 -9.60 -11.31 1.73
CA THR A 92 -10.38 -11.15 0.49
C THR A 92 -11.10 -9.82 0.45
N ASP A 93 -10.81 -8.94 1.42
CA ASP A 93 -11.45 -7.64 1.54
C ASP A 93 -11.16 -6.79 0.30
N ARG A 94 -12.23 -6.17 -0.18
CA ARG A 94 -12.23 -5.25 -1.29
C ARG A 94 -12.89 -4.00 -0.79
N VAL A 95 -12.21 -2.88 -0.97
CA VAL A 95 -12.61 -1.60 -0.40
C VAL A 95 -12.63 -0.54 -1.50
N MET A 96 -13.27 0.59 -1.20
CA MET A 96 -13.18 1.77 -2.04
C MET A 96 -12.91 3.00 -1.21
N PHE A 97 -12.00 3.83 -1.71
CA PHE A 97 -11.94 5.21 -1.29
C PHE A 97 -12.92 6.03 -2.11
N TYR A 98 -13.62 6.93 -1.45
CA TYR A 98 -14.47 7.91 -2.12
C TYR A 98 -14.47 9.21 -1.32
N TRP A 99 -14.75 10.31 -2.00
CA TRP A 99 -14.87 11.61 -1.37
C TRP A 99 -16.29 11.78 -0.83
N ASN A 100 -16.41 12.08 0.47
CA ASN A 100 -17.68 12.51 1.03
C ASN A 100 -17.77 14.06 0.92
N PRO A 101 -18.68 14.60 0.09
CA PRO A 101 -18.81 16.05 -0.09
C PRO A 101 -19.35 16.75 1.16
N ASP A 102 -20.20 16.11 1.96
CA ASP A 102 -20.80 16.73 3.15
C ASP A 102 -19.77 17.04 4.23
N TRP A 103 -18.72 16.23 4.32
CA TRP A 103 -17.68 16.34 5.34
C TRP A 103 -16.28 16.67 4.79
N GLU A 104 -16.17 16.90 3.48
CA GLU A 104 -14.91 17.14 2.76
C GLU A 104 -13.79 16.15 3.15
N ARG A 105 -14.12 14.87 3.23
CA ARG A 105 -13.21 13.83 3.72
C ARG A 105 -13.15 12.65 2.76
N LEU A 106 -11.94 12.13 2.60
CA LEU A 106 -11.74 10.82 2.01
C LEU A 106 -12.13 9.74 3.02
N LEU A 107 -13.11 8.92 2.66
CA LEU A 107 -13.60 7.78 3.42
C LEU A 107 -13.14 6.47 2.79
N LEU A 108 -13.20 5.39 3.59
CA LEU A 108 -12.88 4.02 3.19
C LEU A 108 -13.97 3.09 3.70
N ASP A 109 -14.63 2.39 2.78
CA ASP A 109 -15.67 1.41 3.07
C ASP A 109 -15.48 0.14 2.23
N PRO A 110 -16.15 -0.97 2.58
CA PRO A 110 -16.23 -2.12 1.68
C PRO A 110 -16.68 -1.67 0.28
N PHE A 111 -16.11 -2.31 -0.74
CA PHE A 111 -16.50 -2.03 -2.11
C PHE A 111 -17.92 -2.54 -2.33
N GLU A 112 -18.84 -1.62 -2.57
CA GLU A 112 -20.20 -1.90 -2.98
C GLU A 112 -20.44 -1.28 -4.35
N ARG A 113 -20.81 -2.12 -5.33
CA ARG A 113 -20.91 -1.71 -6.73
C ARG A 113 -21.92 -0.58 -6.93
N ASP A 114 -23.10 -0.72 -6.36
CA ASP A 114 -24.19 0.24 -6.58
C ASP A 114 -23.83 1.59 -5.95
N ARG A 115 -23.25 1.59 -4.74
CA ARG A 115 -22.72 2.80 -4.10
C ARG A 115 -21.57 3.44 -4.89
N ALA A 116 -20.68 2.64 -5.46
CA ALA A 116 -19.61 3.16 -6.33
C ALA A 116 -20.19 3.85 -7.57
N ILE A 117 -21.22 3.26 -8.19
CA ILE A 117 -21.94 3.87 -9.33
C ILE A 117 -22.63 5.17 -8.90
N GLU A 118 -23.31 5.18 -7.76
CA GLU A 118 -23.96 6.39 -7.22
C GLU A 118 -22.96 7.53 -6.99
N CYS A 119 -21.78 7.23 -6.43
CA CYS A 119 -20.72 8.22 -6.29
C CYS A 119 -20.28 8.78 -7.65
N LEU A 120 -20.07 7.92 -8.64
CA LEU A 120 -19.66 8.33 -9.98
C LEU A 120 -20.74 9.15 -10.70
N ASP A 121 -22.02 8.78 -10.58
CA ASP A 121 -23.17 9.51 -11.14
C ASP A 121 -23.29 10.92 -10.54
N GLN A 122 -22.85 11.10 -9.29
CA GLN A 122 -22.75 12.39 -8.61
C GLN A 122 -21.45 13.16 -8.94
N GLY A 123 -20.59 12.62 -9.80
CA GLY A 123 -19.29 13.21 -10.15
C GLY A 123 -18.21 13.07 -9.08
N LEU A 124 -18.42 12.22 -8.08
CA LEU A 124 -17.46 11.96 -7.01
C LEU A 124 -16.48 10.87 -7.45
N ALA A 125 -15.19 11.11 -7.20
CA ALA A 125 -14.15 10.12 -7.51
C ALA A 125 -14.24 8.90 -6.59
N VAL A 126 -14.12 7.71 -7.19
CA VAL A 126 -14.02 6.43 -6.48
C VAL A 126 -12.70 5.76 -6.86
N ILE A 127 -11.94 5.30 -5.86
CA ILE A 127 -10.69 4.56 -6.03
C ILE A 127 -10.89 3.18 -5.41
N PRO A 128 -11.20 2.17 -6.22
CA PRO A 128 -11.35 0.82 -5.71
C PRO A 128 -9.98 0.20 -5.41
N LEU A 129 -9.92 -0.64 -4.39
CA LEU A 129 -8.71 -1.31 -3.93
C LEU A 129 -9.00 -2.75 -3.51
N TRP A 130 -8.31 -3.68 -4.15
CA TRP A 130 -8.45 -5.12 -3.97
C TRP A 130 -7.21 -5.66 -3.26
N PHE A 131 -7.32 -5.91 -1.94
CA PHE A 131 -6.16 -6.37 -1.18
C PHE A 131 -5.72 -7.77 -1.62
N ASP A 132 -6.66 -8.64 -1.97
CA ASP A 132 -6.40 -9.96 -2.56
C ASP A 132 -5.50 -9.89 -3.80
N GLN A 133 -5.73 -8.91 -4.67
CA GLN A 133 -4.91 -8.68 -5.85
C GLN A 133 -3.50 -8.19 -5.49
N ILE A 134 -3.36 -7.27 -4.54
CA ILE A 134 -2.06 -6.79 -4.06
C ILE A 134 -1.24 -7.96 -3.48
N HIS A 135 -1.84 -8.76 -2.60
CA HIS A 135 -1.18 -9.94 -2.03
C HIS A 135 -0.87 -10.99 -3.09
N HIS A 136 -1.75 -11.21 -4.06
CA HIS A 136 -1.49 -12.11 -5.18
C HIS A 136 -0.26 -11.69 -5.99
N GLN A 137 -0.15 -10.40 -6.33
CA GLN A 137 1.01 -9.88 -7.06
C GLN A 137 2.32 -10.08 -6.27
N LEU A 138 2.32 -9.82 -4.97
CA LEU A 138 3.47 -10.05 -4.10
C LEU A 138 3.83 -11.55 -4.02
N ARG A 139 2.83 -12.42 -3.85
CA ARG A 139 3.04 -13.88 -3.81
C ARG A 139 3.66 -14.41 -5.10
N LEU A 140 3.25 -13.90 -6.27
CA LEU A 140 3.87 -14.28 -7.54
C LEU A 140 5.35 -13.93 -7.55
N LYS A 141 5.72 -12.71 -7.15
CA LYS A 141 7.12 -12.27 -7.14
C LYS A 141 7.98 -13.03 -6.12
N LEU A 142 7.43 -13.35 -4.95
CA LEU A 142 8.12 -14.12 -3.91
C LEU A 142 8.42 -15.57 -4.31
N LYS A 143 7.64 -16.17 -5.21
CA LYS A 143 7.93 -17.53 -5.73
C LYS A 143 9.16 -17.56 -6.66
N TYR A 144 9.59 -16.42 -7.18
CA TYR A 144 10.67 -16.30 -8.16
C TYR A 144 11.86 -15.44 -7.66
N SER A 145 11.89 -15.09 -6.38
CA SER A 145 12.96 -14.32 -5.72
C SER A 145 13.82 -15.19 -4.83
#